data_AF-A0A7W1C5A0-F1
#
_entry.id   AF-A0A7W1C5A0-F1
#
_cell.length_a   1.000
_cell.length_b   1.000
_cell.length_c   1.000
_cell.angle_alpha   90.00
_cell.angle_beta   90.00
_cell.angle_gamma   90.00
#
_symmetry.space_group_name_H-M   'P 1'
#
loop_
_entity.id
_entity.type
_entity.pdbx_description
1 polymer ?
#
loop_
_entity_poly.entity_id
_entity_poly.type
_entity_poly.pdbx_seq_one_letter_code
_entity_poly.pdbx_strand_id
1 'polypeptide(L)'
;SPVGSFVADRCVVGRRHAVPVKELYGAWREWCESNGRDRPGDAQHFGRMIRAFLPGVTTRRDGLRGQQTRVYEGVNLTHKEAF
;
A
#
# COMPACT_ATOMS: atom_id res chain seq x y z
N SER A 1 8.48 -10.12 -8.23
CA SER A 1 8.93 -9.69 -6.88
C SER A 1 7.74 -9.75 -5.93
N PRO A 2 7.94 -9.91 -4.60
CA PRO A 2 6.85 -10.02 -3.63
C PRO A 2 5.87 -8.84 -3.68
N VAL A 3 6.41 -7.61 -3.82
CA VAL A 3 5.59 -6.39 -3.96
C VAL A 3 4.71 -6.42 -5.22
N GLY A 4 5.19 -7.00 -6.33
CA GLY A 4 4.42 -7.08 -7.57
C GLY A 4 3.21 -8.02 -7.46
N SER A 5 3.38 -9.18 -6.81
CA SER A 5 2.28 -10.12 -6.54
C SER A 5 1.24 -9.49 -5.62
N PHE A 6 1.67 -8.82 -4.55
CA PHE A 6 0.73 -8.08 -3.69
C PHE A 6 -0.03 -6.99 -4.44
N VAL A 7 0.65 -6.22 -5.29
CA VAL A 7 -0.01 -5.16 -6.09
C VAL A 7 -1.03 -5.77 -7.04
N ALA A 8 -0.73 -6.90 -7.69
CA ALA A 8 -1.68 -7.59 -8.56
C ALA A 8 -2.88 -8.18 -7.78
N ASP A 9 -2.66 -8.74 -6.60
CA ASP A 9 -3.69 -9.45 -5.84
C ASP A 9 -4.60 -8.52 -5.02
N ARG A 10 -4.04 -7.44 -4.48
CA ARG A 10 -4.67 -6.64 -3.42
C ARG A 10 -4.77 -5.15 -3.73
N CYS A 11 -4.19 -4.66 -4.83
CA CYS A 11 -4.17 -3.23 -5.12
C CYS A 11 -4.82 -2.89 -6.46
N VAL A 12 -5.31 -1.65 -6.53
CA VAL A 12 -5.69 -0.97 -7.76
C VAL A 12 -4.78 0.24 -7.95
N VAL A 13 -4.26 0.42 -9.17
CA VAL A 13 -3.31 1.49 -9.50
C VAL A 13 -3.99 2.51 -10.41
N GLY A 14 -3.86 3.80 -10.10
CA GLY A 14 -4.45 4.87 -10.90
C GLY A 14 -4.40 6.22 -10.21
N ARG A 15 -4.33 7.31 -11.00
CA ARG A 15 -4.10 8.69 -10.50
C ARG A 15 -5.15 9.21 -9.53
N ARG A 16 -6.36 8.63 -9.53
CA ARG A 16 -7.47 9.01 -8.64
C ARG A 16 -7.51 8.20 -7.34
N HIS A 17 -6.64 7.20 -7.21
CA HIS A 17 -6.60 6.33 -6.05
C HIS A 17 -5.64 6.87 -5.00
N ALA A 18 -6.07 6.81 -3.74
CA ALA A 18 -5.22 7.09 -2.60
C ALA A 18 -5.57 6.15 -1.45
N VAL A 19 -4.56 5.82 -0.64
CA VAL A 19 -4.72 4.96 0.53
C VAL A 19 -3.80 5.42 1.66
N PRO A 20 -4.25 5.40 2.92
CA PRO A 20 -3.36 5.61 4.06
C PRO A 20 -2.17 4.67 4.03
N VAL A 21 -0.97 5.22 4.25
CA VAL A 21 0.28 4.43 4.26
C VAL A 21 0.20 3.27 5.26
N LYS A 22 -0.45 3.52 6.41
CA LYS A 22 -0.64 2.52 7.46
C LYS A 22 -1.52 1.35 6.99
N GLU A 23 -2.58 1.62 6.24
CA GLU A 23 -3.51 0.60 5.74
C GLU A 23 -2.86 -0.26 4.67
N LEU A 24 -2.21 0.37 3.69
CA LEU A 24 -1.52 -0.36 2.62
C LEU A 24 -0.41 -1.26 3.18
N TYR A 25 0.35 -0.78 4.17
CA TYR A 25 1.35 -1.59 4.85
C TYR A 25 0.72 -2.70 5.72
N GLY A 26 -0.42 -2.45 6.37
CA GLY A 26 -1.18 -3.47 7.08
C GLY A 26 -1.55 -4.63 6.16
N ALA A 27 -2.20 -4.32 5.04
CA ALA A 27 -2.59 -5.30 4.02
C ALA A 27 -1.39 -6.05 3.43
N TRP A 28 -0.24 -5.39 3.26
CA TRP A 28 1.00 -6.03 2.84
C TRP A 28 1.46 -7.12 3.83
N ARG A 29 1.41 -6.84 5.14
CA ARG A 29 1.80 -7.81 6.17
C ARG A 29 0.87 -9.01 6.18
N GLU A 30 -0.44 -8.76 6.16
CA GLU A 30 -1.46 -9.82 6.12
C GLU A 30 -1.33 -10.69 4.86
N TRP A 31 -1.06 -10.07 3.71
CA TRP A 31 -0.81 -10.79 2.46
C TRP A 31 0.49 -11.61 2.56
N CYS A 32 1.56 -11.07 3.15
CA CYS A 32 2.80 -11.82 3.38
C CYS A 32 2.55 -13.07 4.24
N GLU A 33 1.87 -12.91 5.37
CA GLU A 33 1.54 -14.02 6.27
C GLU A 33 0.70 -15.08 5.55
N SER A 34 -0.33 -14.67 4.80
CA SER A 34 -1.20 -15.57 4.02
C SER A 34 -0.45 -16.32 2.91
N ASN A 35 0.68 -15.79 2.44
CA ASN A 35 1.51 -16.37 1.39
C ASN A 35 2.77 -17.06 1.96
N GLY A 36 2.81 -17.36 3.26
CA GLY A 36 3.91 -18.08 3.91
C GLY A 36 5.21 -17.27 4.01
N ARG A 37 5.12 -15.93 4.08
CA ARG A 37 6.27 -15.03 4.22
C ARG A 37 6.30 -14.44 5.63
N ASP A 38 7.17 -15.00 6.48
CA ASP A 38 7.26 -14.64 7.90
C ASP A 38 7.96 -13.30 8.19
N ARG A 39 8.54 -12.64 7.16
CA ARG A 39 9.32 -11.40 7.33
C ARG A 39 8.95 -10.34 6.30
N PRO A 40 7.84 -9.60 6.49
CA PRO A 40 7.41 -8.54 5.59
C PRO A 40 8.35 -7.30 5.58
N GLY A 41 9.32 -7.22 6.49
CA GLY A 41 10.20 -6.07 6.69
C GLY A 41 9.54 -4.96 7.52
N ASP A 42 10.12 -3.77 7.50
CA ASP A 42 9.53 -2.57 8.10
C ASP A 42 8.79 -1.69 7.07
N ALA A 43 7.99 -0.73 7.56
CA ALA A 43 7.21 0.16 6.71
C ALA A 43 8.06 1.06 5.79
N GLN A 44 9.30 1.38 6.18
CA GLN A 44 10.19 2.20 5.34
C GLN A 44 10.70 1.39 4.15
N HIS A 45 11.09 0.14 4.38
CA HIS A 45 11.50 -0.79 3.35
C HIS A 45 10.36 -1.06 2.38
N PHE A 46 9.16 -1.34 2.89
CA PHE A 46 7.96 -1.45 2.07
C PHE A 46 7.71 -0.19 1.22
N GLY A 47 7.80 0.99 1.83
CA GLY A 47 7.64 2.26 1.12
C GLY A 47 8.65 2.48 -0.01
N ARG A 48 9.90 2.00 0.15
CA ARG A 48 10.89 2.02 -0.94
C ARG A 48 10.52 1.04 -2.06
N MET A 49 10.14 -0.19 -1.70
CA MET A 49 9.74 -1.21 -2.68
C MET A 49 8.55 -0.76 -3.53
N ILE A 50 7.52 -0.18 -2.91
CA ILE A 50 6.31 0.21 -3.64
C ILE A 50 6.56 1.36 -4.59
N ARG A 51 7.39 2.35 -4.23
CA ARG A 51 7.77 3.44 -5.15
C ARG A 51 8.71 2.98 -6.26
N ALA A 52 9.58 2.00 -5.97
CA ALA A 52 10.41 1.39 -7.00
C ALA A 52 9.57 0.59 -8.02
N PHE A 53 8.51 -0.09 -7.55
CA PHE A 53 7.62 -0.87 -8.41
C PHE A 53 6.57 0.01 -9.13
N LEU A 54 6.07 1.04 -8.46
CA LEU A 54 5.06 1.99 -8.97
C LEU A 54 5.66 3.41 -8.97
N PRO A 55 6.42 3.80 -10.00
CA PRO A 55 7.10 5.11 -10.03
C PRO A 55 6.14 6.30 -10.02
N GLY A 56 4.86 6.10 -10.35
CA GLY A 56 3.81 7.11 -10.26
C GLY A 56 3.23 7.31 -8.84
N VAL A 57 3.66 6.51 -7.85
CA VAL A 57 3.17 6.62 -6.48
C VAL A 57 3.92 7.70 -5.70
N THR A 58 3.19 8.70 -5.24
CA THR A 58 3.70 9.78 -4.40
C THR A 58 3.15 9.67 -2.98
N THR A 59 3.66 10.49 -2.06
CA THR A 59 3.11 10.58 -0.70
C THR A 59 2.67 11.99 -0.41
N ARG A 60 1.45 12.17 0.07
CA ARG A 60 0.96 13.45 0.61
C ARG A 60 0.45 13.29 2.04
N ARG A 61 0.21 14.43 2.69
CA ARG A 61 -0.51 14.50 3.96
C ARG A 61 -1.95 14.89 3.66
N ASP A 62 -2.91 14.13 4.19
CA ASP A 62 -4.33 14.34 3.96
C ASP A 62 -5.08 14.52 5.29
N GLY A 63 -6.11 15.38 5.29
CA GLY A 63 -6.92 15.71 6.46
C GLY A 63 -6.65 17.09 7.08
N LEU A 64 -7.36 17.38 8.18
CA LEU A 64 -7.30 18.65 8.89
C LEU A 64 -5.93 18.90 9.54
N ARG A 65 -5.55 20.17 9.69
CA ARG A 65 -4.29 20.58 10.33
C ARG A 65 -4.21 19.98 11.74
N GLY A 66 -3.15 19.21 12.01
CA GLY A 66 -2.95 18.52 13.29
C GLY A 66 -3.50 17.08 13.36
N GLN A 67 -4.31 16.66 12.39
CA GLN A 67 -4.85 15.29 12.27
C GLN A 67 -4.46 14.63 10.94
N GLN A 68 -3.45 15.18 10.27
CA GLN A 68 -3.09 14.75 8.93
C GLN A 68 -2.48 13.34 8.94
N THR A 69 -2.98 12.47 8.06
CA THR A 69 -2.42 11.15 7.82
C THR A 69 -1.60 11.14 6.53
N ARG A 70 -0.51 10.35 6.51
CA ARG A 70 0.24 10.12 5.28
C ARG A 70 -0.54 9.16 4.39
N VAL A 71 -0.75 9.54 3.14
CA VAL A 71 -1.41 8.73 2.13
C VAL A 71 -0.48 8.53 0.94
N TYR A 72 -0.52 7.34 0.35
CA TYR A 72 0.02 7.10 -0.99
C TYR A 72 -1.02 7.52 -2.01
N GLU A 73 -0.61 8.25 -3.04
CA GLU A 73 -1.44 8.58 -4.20
C GLU A 73 -1.00 7.73 -5.39
N GLY A 74 -1.92 7.43 -6.30
CA GLY A 74 -1.65 6.55 -7.44
C GLY A 74 -1.95 5.08 -7.17
N VAL A 75 -2.34 4.70 -5.95
CA VAL A 75 -2.64 3.33 -5.54
C VAL A 75 -3.71 3.30 -4.44
N ASN A 76 -4.55 2.27 -4.43
CA ASN A 76 -5.45 1.94 -3.33
C ASN A 76 -5.57 0.42 -3.17
N LEU A 77 -6.14 -0.04 -2.06
CA LEU A 77 -6.51 -1.44 -1.86
C LEU A 77 -7.77 -1.77 -2.66
N THR A 78 -7.80 -2.95 -3.26
CA THR A 78 -9.00 -3.50 -3.88
C THR A 78 -9.95 -3.90 -2.76
N HIS A 79 -11.11 -3.23 -2.64
CA HIS A 79 -12.19 -3.75 -1.83
C HIS A 79 -12.62 -5.08 -2.44
N LYS A 80 -12.30 -6.21 -1.79
CA LYS A 80 -13.12 -7.40 -1.97
C LYS A 80 -14.36 -7.16 -1.13
N GLU A 81 -15.39 -6.60 -1.75
CA GLU A 81 -16.74 -6.74 -1.21
C GLU A 81 -17.00 -8.24 -1.09
N ALA A 82 -17.19 -8.71 0.14
CA ALA A 82 -17.75 -10.03 0.38
C ALA A 82 -19.20 -9.95 -0.13
N PHE A 83 -19.43 -10.51 -1.31
CA PHE A 83 -20.77 -10.84 -1.79
C PHE A 83 -21.30 -12.06 -1.02
#